data_AF-A0A7X0JE95-F1
#
_entry.id   AF-A0A7X0JE95-F1
#
_cell.length_a   1.000
_cell.length_b   1.000
_cell.length_c   1.000
_cell.angle_alpha   90.00
_cell.angle_beta   90.00
_cell.angle_gamma   90.00
#
_symmetry.space_group_name_H-M   'P 1'
#
loop_
_entity.id
_entity.type
_entity.pdbx_description
1 polymer ?
#
loop_
_entity_poly.entity_id
_entity_poly.type
_entity_poly.pdbx_seq_one_letter_code
_entity_poly.pdbx_strand_id
1 'polypeptide(L)'
;MRDLADWIARDNPDAALSFITELRVACTELSIFPRRFPKAPQLGTGIRRRTLRNYHIIYRLQGEDVVIVAIVHAARDPNMSF
;
A
#
# COMPACT_ATOMS: atom_id res chain seq x y z
N MET A 1 2.80 -6.15 16.87
CA MET A 1 2.29 -6.26 15.48
C MET A 1 0.81 -5.88 15.45
N ARG A 2 0.50 -4.61 15.71
CA ARG A 2 -0.86 -4.06 15.74
C ARG A 2 -0.71 -2.57 15.45
N ASP A 3 -1.01 -2.11 14.24
CA ASP A 3 -1.11 -0.65 14.02
C ASP A 3 -1.92 -0.28 12.77
N LEU A 4 -2.07 -1.17 11.77
CA LEU A 4 -2.85 -0.80 10.58
C LEU A 4 -4.37 -0.86 10.82
N ALA A 5 -4.85 -1.91 11.51
CA ALA A 5 -6.28 -2.13 11.72
C ALA A 5 -6.90 -1.13 12.74
N ASP A 6 -6.19 -0.84 13.83
CA ASP A 6 -6.66 0.08 14.89
C ASP A 6 -6.62 1.56 14.46
N TRP A 7 -5.85 1.89 13.42
CA TRP A 7 -5.77 3.24 12.86
C TRP A 7 -6.87 3.51 11.82
N ILE A 8 -7.21 2.51 11.01
CA ILE A 8 -8.28 2.60 10.00
C ILE A 8 -9.68 2.65 10.65
N ALA A 9 -9.88 1.96 11.79
CA ALA A 9 -11.18 1.89 12.47
C ALA A 9 -11.62 3.18 13.18
N ARG A 10 -10.71 4.13 13.46
CA ARG A 10 -11.04 5.34 14.23
C ARG A 10 -11.73 6.46 13.45
N ASP A 11 -11.63 6.46 12.12
CA ASP A 11 -12.01 7.63 11.33
C ASP A 11 -13.39 7.48 10.65
N ASN A 12 -13.74 6.28 10.16
CA ASN A 12 -15.06 5.95 9.61
C ASN A 12 -15.16 4.41 9.36
N PRO A 13 -15.94 3.65 10.14
CA PRO A 13 -15.97 2.18 10.06
C PRO A 13 -16.52 1.62 8.74
N ASP A 14 -17.41 2.32 8.05
CA ASP A 14 -17.92 1.89 6.74
C ASP A 14 -16.90 2.14 5.62
N ALA A 15 -16.23 3.30 5.66
CA ALA A 15 -15.11 3.58 4.75
C ALA A 15 -13.94 2.62 4.99
N ALA A 16 -13.70 2.23 6.25
CA ALA A 16 -12.71 1.23 6.64
C ALA A 16 -12.97 -0.13 5.98
N LEU A 17 -14.23 -0.60 5.97
CA LEU A 17 -14.58 -1.91 5.42
C LEU A 17 -14.41 -1.95 3.89
N SER A 18 -14.87 -0.90 3.20
CA SER A 18 -14.69 -0.75 1.76
C SER A 18 -13.20 -0.66 1.40
N PHE A 19 -12.44 0.14 2.16
CA PHE A 19 -11.00 0.26 1.97
C PHE A 19 -10.26 -1.07 2.18
N ILE A 20 -10.58 -1.83 3.22
CA ILE A 20 -9.97 -3.16 3.47
C ILE A 20 -10.25 -4.10 2.30
N THR A 21 -11.46 -4.06 1.74
CA THR A 21 -11.84 -4.89 0.59
C THR A 21 -11.02 -4.52 -0.65
N GLU A 22 -10.93 -3.24 -0.98
CA GLU A 22 -10.11 -2.76 -2.10
C GLU A 22 -8.62 -3.07 -1.89
N LEU A 23 -8.12 -2.92 -0.66
CA LEU A 23 -6.75 -3.24 -0.31
C LEU A 23 -6.44 -4.73 -0.51
N ARG A 24 -7.37 -5.61 -0.13
CA ARG A 24 -7.23 -7.06 -0.38
C ARG A 24 -7.14 -7.37 -1.87
N VAL A 25 -8.04 -6.80 -2.68
CA VAL A 25 -7.99 -6.96 -4.14
C VAL A 25 -6.66 -6.46 -4.69
N ALA A 26 -6.20 -5.30 -4.21
CA ALA A 26 -4.93 -4.74 -4.64
C ALA A 26 -3.72 -5.64 -4.28
N CYS A 27 -3.71 -6.24 -3.10
CA CYS A 27 -2.68 -7.19 -2.68
C CYS A 27 -2.70 -8.48 -3.50
N THR A 28 -3.89 -9.00 -3.85
CA THR A 28 -4.01 -10.17 -4.73
C THR A 28 -3.46 -9.89 -6.13
N GLU A 29 -3.75 -8.72 -6.69
CA GLU A 29 -3.16 -8.36 -7.98
C GLU A 29 -1.64 -8.15 -7.90
N LEU A 30 -1.13 -7.71 -6.76
CA LEU A 30 0.31 -7.58 -6.54
C LEU A 30 1.01 -8.94 -6.53
N SER A 31 0.39 -9.99 -5.98
CA SER A 31 0.98 -11.34 -6.02
C SER A 31 1.00 -11.93 -7.43
N ILE A 32 0.00 -11.60 -8.27
CA ILE A 32 -0.07 -12.09 -9.65
C ILE A 32 0.84 -11.28 -10.58
N PHE A 33 0.85 -9.95 -10.45
CA PHE A 33 1.59 -9.04 -11.33
C PHE A 33 2.53 -8.08 -10.56
N PRO A 34 3.49 -8.61 -9.77
CA PRO A 34 4.33 -7.82 -8.88
C PRO A 34 5.19 -6.79 -9.59
N ARG A 35 5.53 -7.03 -10.86
CA ARG A 35 6.41 -6.17 -11.66
C ARG A 35 5.66 -5.10 -12.47
N ARG A 36 4.32 -5.11 -12.47
CA ARG A 36 3.46 -4.22 -13.27
C ARG A 36 3.50 -2.77 -12.79
N PHE A 37 3.70 -2.54 -11.50
CA PHE A 37 3.70 -1.19 -10.93
C PHE A 37 5.08 -0.56 -10.94
N PRO A 38 5.19 0.77 -11.10
CA PRO A 38 6.48 1.44 -11.24
C PRO A 38 7.37 1.25 -10.03
N LYS A 39 8.69 1.22 -10.29
CA LYS A 39 9.70 1.33 -9.23
C LYS A 39 9.62 2.75 -8.63
N ALA A 40 9.86 2.85 -7.35
CA ALA A 40 9.95 4.12 -6.62
C ALA A 40 11.35 4.22 -5.99
N PRO A 41 12.42 4.41 -6.79
CA PRO A 41 13.79 4.44 -6.29
C PRO A 41 14.03 5.54 -5.25
N GLN A 42 13.24 6.62 -5.27
CA GLN A 42 13.28 7.69 -4.27
C GLN A 42 12.90 7.21 -2.85
N LEU A 43 12.17 6.08 -2.74
CA LEU A 43 11.83 5.45 -1.46
C LEU A 43 12.80 4.34 -1.06
N GLY A 44 13.75 3.97 -1.94
CA GLY A 44 14.75 2.95 -1.71
C GLY A 44 14.91 1.96 -2.87
N THR A 45 16.04 1.25 -2.86
CA THR A 45 16.38 0.28 -3.90
C THR A 45 15.41 -0.89 -3.93
N GLY A 46 14.89 -1.21 -5.12
CA GLY A 46 13.96 -2.33 -5.32
C GLY A 46 12.54 -2.07 -4.81
N ILE A 47 12.27 -0.88 -4.27
CA ILE A 47 10.93 -0.45 -3.84
C ILE A 47 10.07 -0.16 -5.07
N ARG A 48 8.80 -0.53 -4.95
CA ARG A 48 7.74 -0.27 -5.91
C ARG A 48 6.56 0.37 -5.19
N ARG A 49 5.81 1.17 -5.94
CA ARG A 49 4.64 1.90 -5.43
C ARG A 49 3.44 1.57 -6.29
N ARG A 50 2.35 1.18 -5.64
CA ARG A 50 1.02 1.10 -6.24
C ARG A 50 0.14 2.16 -5.59
N THR A 51 -0.47 3.02 -6.38
CA THR A 51 -1.46 3.99 -5.90
C THR A 51 -2.86 3.36 -5.94
N LEU A 52 -3.60 3.48 -4.85
CA LEU A 52 -4.98 3.05 -4.69
C LEU A 52 -5.77 4.21 -4.07
N ARG A 53 -6.53 4.94 -4.89
CA ARG A 53 -7.20 6.19 -4.49
C ARG A 53 -6.20 7.17 -3.84
N ASN A 54 -6.45 7.57 -2.60
CA ASN A 54 -5.60 8.46 -1.81
C ASN A 54 -4.55 7.71 -0.98
N TYR A 55 -4.32 6.42 -1.25
CA TYR A 55 -3.33 5.60 -0.56
C TYR A 55 -2.22 5.13 -1.50
N HIS A 56 -1.02 5.01 -0.97
CA HIS A 56 0.11 4.37 -1.64
C HIS A 56 0.49 3.10 -0.91
N ILE A 57 0.47 1.98 -1.63
CA ILE A 57 0.98 0.70 -1.20
C ILE A 57 2.44 0.62 -1.64
N ILE A 58 3.35 0.66 -0.67
CA ILE A 58 4.80 0.58 -0.87
C ILE A 58 5.21 -0.86 -0.62
N TYR A 59 5.88 -1.48 -1.58
CA TYR A 59 6.26 -2.89 -1.49
C TYR A 59 7.58 -3.16 -2.21
N ARG A 60 8.14 -4.34 -1.98
CA ARG A 60 9.31 -4.84 -2.71
C ARG A 60 9.13 -6.32 -3.05
N LEU A 61 9.97 -6.80 -3.96
CA LEU A 61 10.04 -8.21 -4.30
C LEU A 61 11.20 -8.85 -3.53
N GLN A 62 10.95 -10.03 -2.95
CA GLN A 62 11.96 -10.88 -2.34
C GLN A 62 11.82 -12.28 -2.92
N GLY A 63 12.62 -12.58 -3.94
CA GLY A 63 12.42 -13.80 -4.73
C GLY A 63 11.06 -13.76 -5.44
N GLU A 64 10.21 -14.73 -5.14
CA GLU A 64 8.84 -14.82 -5.66
C GLU A 64 7.82 -14.08 -4.77
N ASP A 65 8.23 -13.65 -3.57
CA ASP A 65 7.34 -13.03 -2.61
C ASP A 65 7.20 -11.51 -2.82
N VAL A 66 5.99 -11.02 -2.52
CA VAL A 66 5.68 -9.60 -2.41
C VAL A 66 5.67 -9.22 -0.94
N VAL A 67 6.57 -8.34 -0.55
CA VAL A 67 6.65 -7.83 0.82
C VAL A 67 6.10 -6.40 0.85
N ILE A 68 4.96 -6.23 1.50
CA ILE A 68 4.38 -4.90 1.77
C ILE A 68 5.25 -4.23 2.85
N VAL A 69 5.82 -3.08 2.51
CA VAL A 69 6.67 -2.29 3.39
C VAL A 69 5.82 -1.31 4.20
N ALA A 70 4.90 -0.61 3.54
CA ALA A 70 4.01 0.35 4.17
C ALA A 70 2.77 0.62 3.30
N ILE A 71 1.70 1.11 3.94
CA ILE A 71 0.52 1.66 3.27
C ILE A 71 0.32 3.06 3.85
N VAL A 72 0.41 4.10 3.02
CA VAL A 72 0.40 5.50 3.46
C VAL A 72 -0.74 6.27 2.80
N HIS A 73 -1.32 7.25 3.52
CA HIS A 73 -2.37 8.11 2.98
C HIS A 73 -1.74 9.40 2.38
N ALA A 74 -1.84 9.58 1.06
CA ALA A 74 -1.22 10.66 0.30
C ALA A 74 -1.58 12.06 0.82
N ALA A 75 -2.85 12.29 1.23
CA ALA A 75 -3.26 13.59 1.76
C ALA A 75 -2.81 13.86 3.21
N ARG A 76 -2.37 12.83 3.96
CA ARG A 76 -2.02 12.95 5.39
C ARG A 76 -0.52 12.89 5.63
N ASP A 77 0.23 12.35 4.68
CA ASP A 77 1.70 12.38 4.67
C ASP A 77 2.21 13.14 3.42
N PRO A 78 2.25 14.48 3.47
CA PRO A 78 2.69 15.31 2.35
C PRO A 78 4.17 15.11 1.99
N ASN A 79 4.98 14.50 2.86
CA ASN A 79 6.38 14.17 2.55
C ASN A 79 6.55 12.92 1.66
N MET A 80 5.47 12.17 1.42
CA MET A 80 5.45 11.02 0.49
C MET A 80 4.61 11.26 -0.79
N SER A 81 4.18 12.50 -1.00
CA SER A 81 3.49 12.94 -2.21
C SER A 81 4.53 13.31 -3.29
N PHE A 82 4.89 12.34 -4.13
CA PHE A 82 5.66 12.55 -5.37
C PHE A 82 4.79 12.31 -6.60
#